data_AF-X0VFB1-F1
#
_entry.id   AF-X0VFB1-F1
#
_cell.length_a   1.000
_cell.length_b   1.000
_cell.length_c   1.000
_cell.angle_alpha   90.00
_cell.angle_beta   90.00
_cell.angle_gamma   90.00
#
_symmetry.space_group_name_H-M   'P 1'
#
loop_
_entity.id
_entity.type
_entity.pdbx_description
1 polymer ?
#
loop_
_entity_poly.entity_id
_entity_poly.type
_entity_poly.pdbx_seq_one_letter_code
_entity_poly.pdbx_strand_id
1 'polypeptide(L)' 'MLGNIYDRINDYGSVKISLASPNDIRSWSFGEVRKPETINYRTYRPEKDGLFCERI' A
#
# COMPACT_ATOMS: atom_id res chain seq x y z
N MET A 1 17.78 24.91 -17.62
CA MET A 1 18.12 23.98 -16.53
C MET A 1 16.83 23.47 -15.90
N LEU A 2 16.17 22.52 -16.56
CA LEU A 2 15.07 21.72 -16.02
C LEU A 2 15.30 20.32 -16.57
N GLY A 3 16.10 19.53 -15.85
CA GLY A 3 16.27 18.11 -16.18
C GLY A 3 14.96 17.38 -15.96
N ASN A 4 14.57 16.55 -16.92
CA ASN A 4 13.34 15.78 -16.90
C ASN A 4 13.30 14.89 -15.64
N ILE A 5 12.32 15.12 -14.76
CA ILE A 5 12.06 14.29 -13.57
C ILE A 5 11.79 12.82 -13.94
N TYR A 6 11.45 12.55 -15.20
CA TYR A 6 11.12 11.24 -15.73
C TYR A 6 12.33 10.33 -16.03
N ASP A 7 13.58 10.81 -16.02
CA ASP A 7 14.77 9.96 -16.29
C ASP A 7 14.98 8.86 -15.24
N ARG A 8 14.46 9.04 -14.02
CA ARG A 8 14.69 8.16 -12.87
C ARG A 8 13.89 6.87 -12.86
N ILE A 9 12.95 6.69 -13.79
CA ILE A 9 12.02 5.54 -13.80
C ILE A 9 12.72 4.27 -14.34
N ASN A 10 13.73 4.44 -15.20
CA ASN A 10 14.41 3.35 -15.88
C ASN A 10 15.87 3.14 -15.43
N ASP A 11 16.29 3.75 -14.31
CA ASP A 11 17.66 3.64 -13.77
C ASP A 11 17.97 2.28 -13.12
N TYR A 12 17.12 1.26 -13.31
CA TYR A 12 17.30 -0.08 -12.74
C TYR A 12 17.98 -1.00 -13.75
N GLY A 13 19.17 -1.52 -13.43
CA GLY A 13 19.90 -2.43 -14.32
C GLY A 13 19.30 -3.84 -14.43
N SER A 14 18.48 -4.27 -13.47
CA SER A 14 17.76 -5.55 -13.50
C SER A 14 16.67 -5.60 -12.43
N VAL A 15 15.74 -6.56 -12.55
CA VAL A 15 14.68 -6.84 -11.57
C VAL A 15 14.83 -8.29 -11.08
N LYS A 16 14.53 -8.52 -9.80
CA LYS A 16 14.56 -9.85 -9.17
C LYS A 16 13.20 -10.18 -8.54
N ILE A 17 12.82 -11.45 -8.61
CA ILE A 17 11.65 -12.01 -7.92
C ILE A 17 12.13 -12.99 -6.86
N SER A 18 11.54 -12.93 -5.67
CA SER A 18 11.80 -13.85 -4.56
C SER A 18 10.57 -14.00 -3.68
N LEU A 19 10.53 -15.07 -2.87
CA LEU A 19 9.50 -15.24 -1.86
C LEU A 19 9.66 -14.20 -0.74
N ALA A 20 8.54 -13.62 -0.31
CA ALA A 20 8.48 -12.73 0.84
C ALA A 20 8.35 -13.55 2.13
N SER A 21 9.12 -13.21 3.16
CA SER A 21 8.94 -13.78 4.50
C SER A 21 7.75 -13.12 5.22
N PRO A 22 7.21 -13.73 6.29
CA PRO A 22 6.19 -13.07 7.12
C PRO A 22 6.65 -11.72 7.70
N ASN A 23 7.94 -11.55 7.95
CA ASN A 23 8.49 -10.28 8.43
C ASN A 23 8.51 -9.22 7.33
N ASP A 24 8.84 -9.59 6.08
CA ASP A 24 8.81 -8.68 4.94
C ASP A 24 7.39 -8.15 4.72
N ILE A 25 6.39 -9.06 4.71
CA ILE A 25 4.98 -8.70 4.54
C ILE A 25 4.52 -7.72 5.62
N ARG A 26 4.90 -7.96 6.88
CA ARG A 26 4.57 -7.03 7.99
C ARG A 26 5.28 -5.69 7.85
N SER A 27 6.53 -5.69 7.38
CA SER A 27 7.31 -4.46 7.19
C SER A 27 6.75 -3.55 6.11
N TRP A 28 6.08 -4.12 5.11
CA TRP A 28 5.41 -3.38 4.04
C TRP A 28 4.04 -2.84 4.47
N SER A 29 3.45 -3.44 5.51
CA SER A 29 2.12 -3.06 5.97
C SER A 29 2.18 -1.87 6.92
N PHE A 30 1.20 -0.97 6.78
CA PHE A 30 1.01 0.19 7.66
C PHE A 30 -0.05 -0.05 8.74
N GLY A 31 -0.76 -1.18 8.67
CA GLY A 31 -1.76 -1.60 9.66
C GLY A 31 -2.32 -3.00 9.38
N GLU A 32 -3.24 -3.46 10.22
CA GLU A 32 -3.94 -4.75 10.04
C GLU A 32 -5.43 -4.50 9.81
N VAL A 33 -5.98 -5.03 8.72
CA VAL A 33 -7.42 -5.08 8.50
C VAL A 33 -8.00 -6.21 9.34
N ARG A 34 -8.91 -5.88 10.26
CA ARG A 34 -9.50 -6.85 11.20
C ARG A 34 -10.94 -7.22 10.86
N LYS A 35 -11.56 -6.47 9.95
CA LYS A 35 -12.93 -6.71 9.52
C LYS A 35 -13.09 -6.58 8.00
N PRO A 36 -14.05 -7.29 7.38
CA PRO A 36 -14.23 -7.29 5.94
C PRO A 36 -15.01 -6.06 5.43
N GLU A 37 -15.53 -5.19 6.30
CA GLU A 37 -16.35 -4.06 5.85
C GLU A 37 -15.51 -3.00 5.12
N THR A 38 -16.19 -2.25 4.25
CA THR A 38 -15.56 -1.26 3.38
C THR A 38 -15.92 0.16 3.81
N ILE A 39 -17.05 0.66 3.34
CA ILE A 39 -17.55 2.02 3.54
C ILE A 39 -18.97 1.90 4.06
N ASN A 40 -19.32 2.73 5.03
CA ASN A 40 -20.69 2.81 5.52
C ASN A 40 -21.65 3.29 4.42
N TYR A 41 -22.74 2.55 4.20
CA TYR A 41 -23.67 2.86 3.12
C TYR A 41 -24.45 4.18 3.29
N ARG A 42 -24.61 4.68 4.53
CA ARG A 42 -25.35 5.93 4.80
C ARG A 42 -24.43 7.14 4.83
N THR A 43 -23.31 7.02 5.55
CA THR A 43 -22.43 8.15 5.81
C THR A 43 -21.31 8.29 4.78
N TYR A 44 -21.11 7.26 3.95
CA TYR A 44 -19.99 7.14 3.00
C TYR A 44 -18.61 7.28 3.66
N ARG A 45 -18.53 7.06 4.98
CA ARG A 45 -17.27 7.05 5.72
C ARG A 45 -16.67 5.65 5.74
N PRO A 46 -15.34 5.51 5.64
CA PRO A 46 -14.71 4.22 5.81
C PRO A 46 -15.02 3.60 7.17
N GLU A 47 -15.19 2.27 7.19
CA GLU A 47 -15.43 1.54 8.42
C GLU A 47 -14.12 1.38 9.20
N LYS A 48 -14.19 1.60 10.52
CA LYS A 48 -13.01 1.45 11.39
C LYS A 48 -12.55 -0.01 11.44
N ASP A 49 -11.26 -0.20 11.20
CA ASP A 49 -10.56 -1.49 11.08
C ASP A 49 -10.99 -2.31 9.84
N GLY A 50 -11.73 -1.69 8.91
CA GLY A 50 -12.14 -2.25 7.62
C GLY A 50 -11.14 -2.02 6.50
N LEU A 51 -11.48 -2.47 5.29
CA LEU A 51 -10.61 -2.46 4.12
C LEU A 51 -10.17 -1.06 3.65
N PHE A 52 -10.96 -0.03 3.98
CA PHE A 52 -10.66 1.37 3.63
C PHE A 52 -10.35 2.24 4.86
N CYS A 53 -10.03 1.63 6.00
CA CYS A 53 -9.77 2.35 7.25
C CYS A 53 -8.63 3.36 7.09
N GLU A 54 -8.89 4.64 7.37
CA GLU A 54 -7.93 5.75 7.25
C GLU A 54 -6.68 5.66 8.16
N ARG A 55 -6.67 4.69 9.08
CA ARG A 55 -5.56 4.44 10.03
C ARG A 55 -4.53 3.44 9.50
N ILE A 56 -4.87 2.72 8.43
CA ILE A 56 -4.02 1.74 7.75
C ILE A 56 -3.41 2.43 6.55
#